data_AF-A0A0Q9PCU1-F1
#
_entry.id   AF-A0A0Q9PCU1-F1
#
_cell.length_a   1.000
_cell.length_b   1.000
_cell.length_c   1.000
_cell.angle_alpha   90.00
_cell.angle_beta   90.00
_cell.angle_gamma   90.00
#
_symmetry.space_group_name_H-M   'P 1'
#
loop_
_entity.id
_entity.type
_entity.pdbx_description
1 polymer ?
#
loop_
_entity_poly.entity_id
_entity_poly.type
_entity_poly.pdbx_seq_one_letter_code
_entity_poly.pdbx_strand_id
1 'polypeptide(L)'
;MTRSMRFTALYSATVAGLLLLGGCGKNEPAPAGTPAPASTAPAAATTAPAPASTAAALPPAAGAAPAATASVASAAPAVAPAAPLTVAKLTLGSAVNAEHQVTRASNSFATNDKTIYASVATEGSSGGATLNAKWSYLEGQGQLVSSISQSIATDGPAITTFKVQNPDLWPEGKYKVEISLDGKPVAKQDFAIRKS
;
A
#
# COMPACT_ATOMS: atom_id res chain seq x y z
N MET A 1 4.95 -10.80 -42.75
CA MET A 1 4.01 -11.94 -42.75
C MET A 1 4.81 -13.22 -42.57
N THR A 2 4.23 -14.21 -41.86
CA THR A 2 4.69 -15.62 -41.74
C THR A 2 5.85 -15.79 -40.72
N ARG A 3 5.80 -16.57 -39.63
CA ARG A 3 5.01 -17.76 -39.24
C ARG A 3 4.79 -17.76 -37.72
N SER A 4 3.55 -17.59 -37.29
CA SER A 4 3.07 -18.02 -35.98
C SER A 4 2.11 -19.17 -36.25
N MET A 5 2.49 -20.41 -35.89
CA MET A 5 1.64 -21.63 -35.83
C MET A 5 2.52 -22.87 -35.87
N ARG A 6 3.12 -23.30 -34.74
CA ARG A 6 3.67 -24.68 -34.53
C ARG A 6 3.87 -25.08 -33.04
N PHE A 7 2.97 -24.73 -32.12
CA PHE A 7 3.07 -25.25 -30.74
C PHE A 7 1.74 -25.76 -30.15
N THR A 8 0.83 -26.21 -31.02
CA THR A 8 -0.44 -26.85 -30.63
C THR A 8 -0.44 -28.35 -30.95
N ALA A 9 0.62 -29.07 -30.60
CA ALA A 9 0.60 -30.53 -30.66
C ALA A 9 1.64 -31.10 -29.70
N LEU A 10 1.25 -32.13 -28.95
CA LEU A 10 2.02 -32.96 -28.01
C LEU A 10 1.82 -32.63 -26.53
N TYR A 11 0.62 -32.88 -26.01
CA TYR A 11 0.46 -33.39 -24.66
C TYR A 11 -0.58 -34.52 -24.70
N SER A 12 -0.08 -35.75 -24.89
CA SER A 12 -0.87 -36.98 -24.83
C SER A 12 -0.01 -38.09 -24.23
N ALA A 13 -0.61 -38.79 -23.26
CA ALA A 13 -0.14 -40.00 -22.58
C ALA A 13 1.02 -39.78 -21.57
N THR A 14 0.96 -40.18 -20.31
CA THR A 14 0.32 -41.35 -19.68
C THR A 14 0.05 -41.10 -18.19
N VAL A 15 -1.19 -41.34 -17.73
CA VAL A 15 -1.53 -41.50 -16.30
C VAL A 15 -1.92 -42.97 -16.09
N ALA A 16 -1.07 -43.68 -15.36
CA ALA A 16 -1.31 -44.97 -14.72
C ALA A 16 -0.35 -44.99 -13.53
N GLY A 17 -0.71 -45.27 -12.29
CA GLY A 17 -1.93 -45.70 -11.63
C GLY A 17 -1.47 -46.21 -10.27
N LEU A 18 -2.24 -45.99 -9.19
CA LEU A 18 -2.20 -46.84 -8.00
C LEU A 18 -3.39 -46.49 -7.09
N LEU A 19 -4.46 -47.27 -7.29
CA LEU A 19 -5.52 -47.51 -6.32
C LEU A 19 -4.94 -48.29 -5.14
N LEU A 20 -5.12 -47.78 -3.92
CA LEU A 20 -5.22 -48.63 -2.74
C LEU A 20 -6.53 -48.30 -2.03
N LEU A 21 -7.51 -49.17 -2.26
CA LEU A 21 -8.69 -49.30 -1.41
C LEU A 21 -8.25 -49.97 -0.10
N GLY A 22 -8.28 -49.23 0.99
CA GLY A 22 -8.30 -49.75 2.35
C GLY A 22 -9.65 -49.44 2.97
N GLY A 23 -10.62 -50.34 2.79
CA GLY A 23 -11.88 -50.31 3.53
C GLY A 23 -11.84 -51.24 4.74
N CYS A 24 -12.27 -50.74 5.90
CA CYS A 24 -13.17 -51.46 6.81
C CYS A 24 -13.55 -50.59 8.01
N GLY A 25 -14.86 -50.32 8.11
CA GLY A 25 -15.65 -50.55 9.32
C GLY A 25 -15.26 -49.82 10.60
N LYS A 26 -16.16 -48.91 11.01
CA LYS A 26 -16.94 -49.00 12.26
C LYS A 26 -16.91 -47.69 13.08
N ASN A 27 -18.13 -47.18 13.30
CA ASN A 27 -18.61 -46.32 14.40
C ASN A 27 -18.19 -44.83 14.41
N GLU A 28 -19.17 -43.98 14.05
CA GLU A 28 -19.39 -42.65 14.64
C GLU A 28 -19.34 -42.69 16.18
N PRO A 29 -18.92 -41.58 16.81
CA PRO A 29 -19.90 -40.79 17.57
C PRO A 29 -19.93 -39.31 17.16
N ALA A 30 -21.11 -38.72 17.33
CA ALA A 30 -21.46 -37.32 17.10
C ALA A 30 -21.07 -36.40 18.30
N PRO A 31 -21.63 -35.19 18.46
CA PRO A 31 -20.92 -33.91 18.42
C PRO A 31 -20.79 -33.21 19.80
N ALA A 32 -19.75 -32.40 19.99
CA ALA A 32 -19.68 -31.37 21.04
C ALA A 32 -18.53 -30.40 20.70
N GLY A 33 -18.67 -29.07 20.72
CA GLY A 33 -19.79 -28.27 21.18
C GLY A 33 -19.69 -26.82 20.71
N THR A 34 -20.86 -26.20 20.68
CA THR A 34 -21.06 -24.76 20.75
C THR A 34 -20.92 -24.33 22.23
N PRO A 35 -20.30 -23.18 22.50
CA PRO A 35 -20.99 -22.16 23.32
C PRO A 35 -20.90 -20.80 22.59
N ALA A 36 -22.00 -20.25 22.09
CA ALA A 36 -22.96 -19.35 22.77
C ALA A 36 -22.36 -17.98 23.16
N PRO A 37 -23.01 -16.86 22.76
CA PRO A 37 -22.52 -15.50 22.94
C PRO A 37 -22.83 -14.98 24.36
N ALA A 38 -22.00 -14.08 24.88
CA ALA A 38 -22.31 -13.30 26.08
C ALA A 38 -22.12 -11.80 25.79
N SER A 39 -23.24 -11.10 25.86
CA SER A 39 -23.45 -9.66 25.81
C SER A 39 -22.98 -8.99 27.09
N THR A 40 -22.30 -7.84 27.03
CA THR A 40 -22.43 -6.79 28.07
C THR A 40 -21.98 -5.41 27.55
N ALA A 41 -22.95 -4.54 27.27
CA ALA A 41 -22.86 -3.09 27.49
C ALA A 41 -23.69 -2.79 28.77
N PRO A 42 -23.85 -1.55 29.29
CA PRO A 42 -23.16 -0.26 29.11
C PRO A 42 -22.82 0.42 30.48
N ALA A 43 -22.42 1.71 30.46
CA ALA A 43 -22.65 2.79 31.46
C ALA A 43 -21.36 3.62 31.67
N ALA A 44 -21.28 4.88 31.23
CA ALA A 44 -21.93 6.08 31.78
C ALA A 44 -21.49 6.38 33.24
N ALA A 45 -20.66 7.42 33.40
CA ALA A 45 -20.47 8.09 34.68
C ALA A 45 -20.40 9.61 34.45
N THR A 46 -21.52 10.25 34.74
CA THR A 46 -21.71 11.68 34.95
C THR A 46 -21.35 12.01 36.40
N THR A 47 -20.65 13.11 36.68
CA THR A 47 -20.80 13.87 37.95
C THR A 47 -20.16 15.26 37.86
N ALA A 48 -21.01 16.29 37.91
CA ALA A 48 -20.74 17.60 38.54
C ALA A 48 -21.19 17.51 40.03
N PRO A 49 -21.30 18.58 40.88
CA PRO A 49 -20.74 19.95 40.92
C PRO A 49 -20.20 20.41 42.34
N ALA A 50 -19.50 21.57 42.41
CA ALA A 50 -19.43 22.67 43.45
C ALA A 50 -19.16 22.36 44.96
N PRO A 51 -18.96 23.34 45.93
CA PRO A 51 -18.85 24.82 45.90
C PRO A 51 -17.73 25.49 46.79
N ALA A 52 -17.62 26.84 46.69
CA ALA A 52 -17.27 27.95 47.65
C ALA A 52 -16.27 27.74 48.83
N SER A 53 -15.45 28.70 49.30
CA SER A 53 -15.77 30.09 49.70
C SER A 53 -14.54 30.87 50.28
N THR A 54 -14.55 32.21 50.15
CA THR A 54 -14.01 33.28 51.08
C THR A 54 -12.47 33.36 51.37
N ALA A 55 -11.79 34.51 51.58
CA ALA A 55 -12.13 35.93 51.76
C ALA A 55 -10.87 36.87 51.61
N ALA A 56 -11.13 38.14 51.23
CA ALA A 56 -10.56 39.45 51.62
C ALA A 56 -9.04 39.70 51.92
N ALA A 57 -8.45 40.73 51.28
CA ALA A 57 -8.00 42.00 51.92
C ALA A 57 -7.31 42.99 50.92
N LEU A 58 -7.59 44.29 51.12
CA LEU A 58 -7.13 45.54 50.46
C LEU A 58 -5.83 46.11 51.12
N PRO A 59 -5.18 47.25 50.71
CA PRO A 59 -5.12 48.07 49.47
C PRO A 59 -3.64 48.49 49.10
N PRO A 60 -3.29 49.74 48.65
CA PRO A 60 -2.93 50.10 47.26
C PRO A 60 -1.49 50.65 47.08
N ALA A 61 -0.99 50.74 45.84
CA ALA A 61 0.09 51.69 45.49
C ALA A 61 0.17 51.96 43.98
N ALA A 62 0.40 53.24 43.68
CA ALA A 62 0.48 53.86 42.37
C ALA A 62 1.64 53.38 41.49
N GLY A 63 1.48 53.50 40.16
CA GLY A 63 2.64 53.42 39.27
C GLY A 63 2.31 53.19 37.80
N ALA A 64 2.19 54.30 37.06
CA ALA A 64 2.80 54.53 35.75
C ALA A 64 2.46 53.63 34.52
N ALA A 65 2.12 54.37 33.45
CA ALA A 65 2.38 54.09 32.03
C ALA A 65 1.38 53.19 31.27
N PRO A 66 0.69 53.72 30.23
CA PRO A 66 -0.02 52.90 29.26
C PRO A 66 1.02 52.30 28.31
N ALA A 67 1.67 51.22 28.73
CA ALA A 67 2.28 50.31 27.77
C ALA A 67 1.15 49.40 27.29
N ALA A 68 0.66 49.68 26.08
CA ALA A 68 -0.23 48.78 25.36
C ALA A 68 0.48 47.43 25.18
N THR A 69 0.28 46.51 26.13
CA THR A 69 0.58 45.10 25.95
C THR A 69 -0.44 44.58 24.95
N ALA A 70 -0.04 44.59 23.68
CA ALA A 70 -0.73 43.84 22.64
C ALA A 70 -0.87 42.40 23.12
N SER A 71 -2.11 42.02 23.39
CA SER A 71 -2.54 40.65 23.60
C SER A 71 -2.07 39.84 22.40
N VAL A 72 -0.96 39.11 22.56
CA VAL A 72 -0.65 37.99 21.67
C VAL A 72 -1.65 36.90 22.04
N ALA A 73 -2.81 36.94 21.39
CA ALA A 73 -3.68 35.79 21.28
C ALA A 73 -2.78 34.61 20.92
N SER A 74 -2.69 33.64 21.83
CA SER A 74 -2.12 32.33 21.56
C SER A 74 -2.93 31.78 20.38
N ALA A 75 -2.37 31.92 19.18
CA ALA A 75 -2.89 31.28 18.00
C ALA A 75 -2.80 29.79 18.30
N ALA A 76 -3.94 29.19 18.61
CA ALA A 76 -4.09 27.75 18.60
C ALA A 76 -3.42 27.26 17.32
N PRO A 77 -2.55 26.23 17.38
CA PRO A 77 -1.91 25.71 16.18
C PRO A 77 -3.04 25.37 15.21
N ALA A 78 -3.15 26.15 14.13
CA ALA A 78 -3.99 25.80 13.01
C ALA A 78 -3.51 24.42 12.60
N VAL A 79 -4.36 23.41 12.79
CA VAL A 79 -4.09 22.03 12.38
C VAL A 79 -3.73 22.17 10.90
N ALA A 80 -2.44 22.02 10.57
CA ALA A 80 -1.99 22.17 9.20
C ALA A 80 -2.82 21.17 8.37
N PRO A 81 -3.42 21.59 7.26
CA PRO A 81 -4.18 20.66 6.44
C PRO A 81 -3.24 19.52 6.08
N ALA A 82 -3.64 18.30 6.43
CA ALA A 82 -2.87 17.11 6.11
C ALA A 82 -2.54 17.14 4.61
N ALA A 83 -1.25 17.11 4.28
CA ALA A 83 -0.81 17.18 2.89
C ALA A 83 -1.42 15.98 2.14
N PRO A 84 -2.11 16.20 1.01
CA PRO A 84 -2.67 15.10 0.26
C PRO A 84 -1.54 14.17 -0.18
N LEU A 85 -1.78 12.87 -0.07
CA LEU A 85 -0.82 11.87 -0.52
C LEU A 85 -0.54 12.04 -2.02
N THR A 86 0.73 12.09 -2.39
CA THR A 86 1.20 12.22 -3.77
C THR A 86 2.38 11.29 -4.02
N VAL A 87 2.65 10.96 -5.28
CA VAL A 87 3.85 10.21 -5.66
C VAL A 87 4.96 11.21 -5.97
N ALA A 88 6.01 11.18 -5.17
CA ALA A 88 7.17 12.05 -5.31
C ALA A 88 8.19 11.51 -6.31
N LYS A 89 8.45 10.19 -6.27
CA LYS A 89 9.43 9.56 -7.18
C LYS A 89 9.08 8.11 -7.49
N LEU A 90 9.37 7.71 -8.72
CA LEU A 90 9.26 6.33 -9.19
C LEU A 90 10.61 5.88 -9.70
N THR A 91 11.15 4.81 -9.11
CA THR A 91 12.43 4.22 -9.48
C THR A 91 12.23 2.75 -9.81
N LEU A 92 12.72 2.31 -10.96
CA LEU A 92 12.69 0.91 -11.36
C LEU A 92 14.06 0.28 -11.19
N GLY A 93 14.09 -1.00 -10.85
CA GLY A 93 15.31 -1.77 -10.77
C GLY A 93 15.08 -3.26 -10.57
N SER A 94 16.17 -4.02 -10.51
CA SER A 94 16.13 -5.48 -10.33
C SER A 94 16.45 -5.93 -8.90
N ALA A 95 16.80 -5.00 -8.02
CA ALA A 95 17.05 -5.27 -6.61
C ALA A 95 16.59 -4.10 -5.73
N VAL A 96 16.07 -4.44 -4.55
CA VAL A 96 15.70 -3.50 -3.49
C VAL A 96 16.36 -3.89 -2.17
N ASN A 97 16.56 -2.92 -1.26
CA ASN A 97 17.03 -3.17 0.11
C ASN A 97 15.85 -3.43 1.08
N ALA A 98 16.18 -3.62 2.36
CA ALA A 98 15.19 -3.80 3.43
C ALA A 98 14.27 -2.58 3.60
N GLU A 99 14.74 -1.37 3.30
CA GLU A 99 13.93 -0.14 3.31
C GLU A 99 13.13 0.09 2.00
N HIS A 100 12.93 -0.92 1.16
CA HIS A 100 12.14 -0.79 -0.08
C HIS A 100 12.72 0.20 -1.11
N GLN A 101 14.00 0.53 -1.00
CA GLN A 101 14.71 1.37 -1.97
C GLN A 101 15.40 0.52 -3.03
N VAL A 102 15.33 0.98 -4.28
CA VAL A 102 16.04 0.34 -5.39
C VAL A 102 17.55 0.54 -5.24
N THR A 103 18.29 -0.55 -5.09
CA THR A 103 19.76 -0.55 -5.03
C THR A 103 20.40 -0.69 -6.41
N ARG A 104 19.70 -1.35 -7.33
CA ARG A 104 20.14 -1.53 -8.73
C ARG A 104 19.13 -0.89 -9.67
N ALA A 105 19.17 0.44 -9.75
CA ALA A 105 18.27 1.19 -10.62
C ALA A 105 18.61 0.92 -12.08
N SER A 106 17.59 0.55 -12.85
CA SER A 106 17.70 0.34 -14.29
C SER A 106 16.35 0.53 -14.94
N ASN A 107 16.35 1.10 -16.14
CA ASN A 107 15.18 1.19 -17.02
C ASN A 107 15.31 0.24 -18.22
N SER A 108 16.29 -0.66 -18.20
CA SER A 108 16.46 -1.72 -19.18
C SER A 108 16.74 -3.04 -18.46
N PHE A 109 15.89 -4.03 -18.72
CA PHE A 109 15.93 -5.35 -18.08
C PHE A 109 16.14 -6.45 -19.11
N ALA A 110 16.68 -7.57 -18.65
CA ALA A 110 16.83 -8.75 -19.48
C ALA A 110 15.48 -9.44 -19.68
N THR A 111 15.26 -10.07 -20.83
CA THR A 111 14.15 -11.02 -21.03
C THR A 111 14.15 -12.16 -19.99
N ASN A 112 15.33 -12.47 -19.44
CA ASN A 112 15.55 -13.52 -18.44
C ASN A 112 15.35 -13.04 -16.98
N ASP A 113 15.22 -11.73 -16.74
CA ASP A 113 14.93 -11.19 -15.40
C ASP A 113 13.53 -11.61 -14.99
N LYS A 114 13.41 -12.63 -14.15
CA LYS A 114 12.11 -13.12 -13.69
C LYS A 114 11.34 -12.11 -12.84
N THR A 115 12.00 -11.09 -12.30
CA THR A 115 11.40 -10.15 -11.35
C THR A 115 11.90 -8.74 -11.59
N ILE A 116 10.96 -7.80 -11.66
CA ILE A 116 11.23 -6.37 -11.76
C ILE A 116 10.61 -5.69 -10.53
N TYR A 117 11.32 -4.73 -9.96
CA TYR A 117 10.87 -3.95 -8.82
C TYR A 117 10.63 -2.49 -9.24
N ALA A 118 9.51 -1.93 -8.83
CA ALA A 118 9.22 -0.51 -8.90
C ALA A 118 9.06 0.05 -7.50
N SER A 119 10.01 0.86 -7.06
CA SER A 119 9.92 1.61 -5.82
C SER A 119 9.27 2.97 -6.07
N VAL A 120 8.21 3.24 -5.35
CA VAL A 120 7.41 4.45 -5.38
C VAL A 120 7.63 5.16 -4.06
N ALA A 121 8.30 6.31 -4.10
CA ALA A 121 8.32 7.24 -2.98
C ALA A 121 7.03 8.07 -3.03
N THR A 122 6.23 7.97 -1.99
CA THR A 122 5.03 8.77 -1.76
C THR A 122 5.27 9.75 -0.62
N GLU A 123 4.67 10.93 -0.71
CA GLU A 123 4.75 11.97 0.32
C GLU A 123 3.34 12.46 0.67
N GLY A 124 3.14 12.83 1.93
CA GLY A 124 1.85 13.28 2.48
C GLY A 124 1.22 12.26 3.42
N SER A 125 -0.02 12.52 3.81
CA SER A 125 -0.75 11.72 4.79
C SER A 125 -2.00 11.11 4.18
N SER A 126 -2.20 9.81 4.40
CA SER A 126 -3.42 9.09 4.03
C SER A 126 -3.75 7.99 5.05
N GLY A 127 -5.02 7.91 5.42
CA GLY A 127 -5.56 6.83 6.26
C GLY A 127 -5.89 5.55 5.50
N GLY A 128 -5.66 5.49 4.18
CA GLY A 128 -5.98 4.32 3.36
C GLY A 128 -6.09 4.62 1.87
N ALA A 129 -5.00 5.04 1.24
CA ALA A 129 -4.96 5.26 -0.20
C ALA A 129 -4.66 3.97 -0.94
N THR A 130 -5.22 3.81 -2.14
CA THR A 130 -4.95 2.64 -2.98
C THR A 130 -3.95 3.00 -4.08
N LEU A 131 -2.74 2.47 -3.99
CA LEU A 131 -1.79 2.51 -5.10
C LEU A 131 -2.02 1.34 -6.05
N ASN A 132 -2.13 1.61 -7.34
CA ASN A 132 -2.16 0.59 -8.38
C ASN A 132 -0.97 0.78 -9.31
N ALA A 133 -0.12 -0.25 -9.41
CA ALA A 133 0.96 -0.33 -10.38
C ALA A 133 0.51 -1.18 -11.57
N LYS A 134 0.20 -0.50 -12.68
CA LYS A 134 -0.23 -1.13 -13.92
C LYS A 134 0.93 -1.20 -14.91
N TRP A 135 1.37 -2.42 -15.20
CA TRP A 135 2.45 -2.74 -16.12
C TRP A 135 1.86 -3.06 -17.48
N SER A 136 2.20 -2.27 -18.50
CA SER A 136 1.72 -2.44 -19.86
C SER A 136 2.89 -2.58 -20.82
N TYR A 137 2.80 -3.53 -21.74
CA TYR A 137 3.72 -3.72 -22.85
C TYR A 137 3.25 -2.86 -24.01
N LEU A 138 4.07 -1.91 -24.43
CA LEU A 138 3.73 -0.90 -25.43
C LEU A 138 4.04 -1.30 -26.86
N GLU A 139 4.68 -2.45 -27.11
CA GLU A 139 4.79 -2.94 -28.48
C GLU A 139 3.47 -3.51 -28.96
N GLY A 140 3.21 -3.38 -30.26
CA GLY A 140 1.95 -3.78 -30.86
C GLY A 140 0.80 -2.85 -30.45
N GLN A 141 -0.19 -3.36 -29.73
CA GLN A 141 -1.44 -2.67 -29.41
C GLN A 141 -1.52 -2.12 -27.98
N GLY A 142 -0.47 -2.29 -27.15
CA GLY A 142 -0.55 -1.96 -25.73
C GLY A 142 -1.22 -3.08 -24.94
N GLN A 143 -0.47 -4.11 -24.54
CA GLN A 143 -1.01 -5.24 -23.77
C GLN A 143 -0.81 -5.00 -22.26
N LEU A 144 -1.85 -5.23 -21.46
CA LEU A 144 -1.69 -5.25 -20.00
C LEU A 144 -0.89 -6.50 -19.61
N VAL A 145 0.27 -6.29 -19.00
CA VAL A 145 1.16 -7.38 -18.56
C VAL A 145 0.80 -7.81 -17.15
N SER A 146 0.63 -6.84 -16.25
CA SER A 146 0.27 -7.10 -14.87
C SER A 146 -0.33 -5.84 -14.23
N SER A 147 -1.18 -6.01 -13.22
CA SER A 147 -1.69 -4.90 -12.42
C SER A 147 -1.69 -5.32 -10.96
N ILE A 148 -1.05 -4.51 -10.12
CA ILE A 148 -0.86 -4.80 -8.70
C ILE A 148 -1.49 -3.63 -7.93
N SER A 149 -2.53 -3.91 -7.17
CA SER A 149 -3.15 -2.94 -6.25
C SER A 149 -2.68 -3.19 -4.82
N GLN A 150 -2.29 -2.14 -4.12
CA GLN A 150 -1.96 -2.17 -2.70
C GLN A 150 -2.57 -0.97 -1.98
N SER A 151 -3.24 -1.23 -0.86
CA SER A 151 -3.69 -0.20 0.06
C SER A 151 -2.54 0.21 0.98
N ILE A 152 -2.25 1.49 1.07
CA ILE A 152 -1.23 2.08 1.93
C ILE A 152 -1.85 3.12 2.86
N ALA A 153 -1.42 3.11 4.12
CA ALA A 153 -1.71 4.15 5.10
C ALA A 153 -0.37 4.67 5.63
N THR A 154 -0.11 5.95 5.45
CA THR A 154 1.13 6.61 5.87
C THR A 154 0.82 8.02 6.32
N ASP A 155 1.57 8.53 7.29
CA ASP A 155 1.48 9.91 7.77
C ASP A 155 2.83 10.59 7.54
N GLY A 156 3.22 10.72 6.27
CA GLY A 156 4.52 11.24 5.87
C GLY A 156 5.17 10.50 4.70
N PRO A 157 6.44 10.84 4.40
CA PRO A 157 7.20 10.21 3.31
C PRO A 157 7.33 8.70 3.55
N ALA A 158 6.84 7.91 2.60
CA ALA A 158 6.89 6.45 2.62
C ALA A 158 7.36 5.91 1.27
N ILE A 159 8.01 4.76 1.30
CA ILE A 159 8.50 4.08 0.10
C ILE A 159 7.77 2.76 -0.04
N THR A 160 7.01 2.62 -1.13
CA THR A 160 6.27 1.41 -1.47
C THR A 160 6.93 0.72 -2.65
N THR A 161 7.32 -0.55 -2.51
CA THR A 161 7.87 -1.32 -3.62
C THR A 161 6.83 -2.28 -4.19
N PHE A 162 6.57 -2.16 -5.49
CA PHE A 162 5.81 -3.11 -6.28
C PHE A 162 6.76 -4.12 -6.93
N LYS A 163 6.55 -5.39 -6.63
CA LYS A 163 7.28 -6.51 -7.25
C LYS A 163 6.39 -7.13 -8.31
N VAL A 164 6.86 -7.12 -9.56
CA VAL A 164 6.23 -7.89 -10.64
C VAL A 164 7.12 -9.08 -10.97
N GLN A 165 6.56 -10.28 -10.95
CA GLN A 165 7.26 -11.51 -11.28
C GLN A 165 6.59 -12.17 -12.47
N ASN A 166 7.39 -12.55 -13.46
CA ASN A 166 6.98 -13.37 -14.57
C ASN A 166 7.79 -14.68 -14.53
N PRO A 167 7.14 -15.85 -14.31
CA PRO A 167 7.86 -17.13 -14.33
C PRO A 167 8.40 -17.44 -15.73
N ASP A 168 7.70 -16.97 -16.75
CA ASP A 168 8.06 -17.05 -18.16
C ASP A 168 9.06 -15.94 -18.56
N LEU A 169 9.49 -15.98 -19.82
CA LEU A 169 10.33 -14.93 -20.41
C LEU A 169 9.49 -13.68 -20.68
N TRP A 170 10.02 -12.52 -20.30
CA TRP A 170 9.36 -11.24 -20.62
C TRP A 170 9.49 -10.92 -22.11
N PRO A 171 8.41 -10.58 -22.82
CA PRO A 171 8.50 -10.17 -24.22
C PRO A 171 9.51 -9.04 -24.43
N GLU A 172 10.32 -9.10 -25.48
CA GLU A 172 11.26 -8.01 -25.77
C GLU A 172 10.51 -6.79 -26.30
N GLY A 173 10.86 -5.60 -25.83
CA GLY A 173 10.31 -4.35 -26.32
C GLY A 173 10.13 -3.29 -25.27
N LYS A 174 9.26 -2.33 -25.55
CA LYS A 174 8.98 -1.19 -24.68
C LYS A 174 7.85 -1.53 -23.72
N TYR A 175 8.01 -1.12 -22.48
CA TYR A 175 7.05 -1.27 -21.41
C TYR A 175 6.83 0.06 -20.71
N LYS A 176 5.74 0.13 -19.98
CA LYS A 176 5.37 1.27 -19.15
C LYS A 176 4.70 0.77 -17.90
N VAL A 177 5.17 1.25 -16.77
CA VAL A 177 4.46 1.15 -15.50
C VAL A 177 3.74 2.47 -15.25
N GLU A 178 2.46 2.40 -14.98
CA GLU A 178 1.62 3.52 -14.57
C GLU A 178 1.23 3.31 -13.11
N ILE A 179 1.57 4.28 -12.27
CA ILE A 179 1.17 4.30 -10.87
C ILE A 179 -0.05 5.20 -10.74
N SER A 180 -1.14 4.60 -10.29
CA SER A 180 -2.38 5.30 -9.96
C SER A 180 -2.58 5.35 -8.46
N LEU A 181 -2.98 6.50 -7.95
CA LEU A 181 -3.38 6.70 -6.56
C LEU A 181 -4.89 6.90 -6.52
N ASP A 182 -5.62 6.04 -5.81
CA ASP A 182 -7.08 6.04 -5.72
C ASP A 182 -7.76 6.05 -7.10
N GLY A 183 -7.16 5.30 -8.04
CA GLY A 183 -7.61 5.22 -9.44
C GLY A 183 -7.17 6.39 -10.33
N LYS A 184 -6.53 7.43 -9.79
CA LYS A 184 -5.98 8.56 -10.57
C LYS A 184 -4.52 8.29 -10.95
N PRO A 185 -4.15 8.23 -12.24
CA PRO A 185 -2.76 8.04 -12.65
C PRO A 185 -1.92 9.27 -12.27
N VAL A 186 -0.99 9.09 -11.35
CA VAL A 186 -0.14 10.16 -10.79
C VAL A 186 1.29 10.10 -11.30
N ALA A 187 1.80 8.91 -11.62
CA ALA A 187 3.14 8.73 -12.18
C ALA A 187 3.15 7.69 -13.29
N LYS A 188 4.05 7.85 -14.24
CA LYS A 188 4.27 6.89 -15.33
C LYS A 188 5.77 6.79 -15.56
N GLN A 189 6.26 5.57 -15.74
CA GLN A 189 7.65 5.30 -16.07
C GLN A 189 7.74 4.32 -17.22
N ASP A 190 8.48 4.69 -18.24
CA ASP A 190 8.84 3.83 -19.35
C ASP A 190 10.14 3.05 -19.04
N PHE A 191 10.17 1.82 -19.51
CA PHE A 191 11.33 0.96 -19.44
C PHE A 191 11.33 0.00 -20.63
N ALA A 192 12.47 -0.62 -20.91
CA ALA A 192 12.59 -1.58 -22.00
C ALA A 192 13.02 -2.95 -21.45
N ILE A 193 12.54 -4.00 -22.08
CA ILE A 193 13.04 -5.35 -21.88
C ILE A 193 13.72 -5.77 -23.17
N ARG A 194 14.96 -6.24 -23.06
CA ARG A 194 15.76 -6.66 -24.22
C ARG A 194 16.46 -7.96 -23.85
N LYS A 195 16.82 -8.76 -24.85
CA LYS A 195 17.74 -9.86 -24.61
C LYS A 195 19.10 -9.29 -24.17
N SER A 196 19.59 -9.78 -23.03
CA SER A 196 20.96 -9.51 -22.58
C SER A 196 21.99 -10.24 -23.43
#